data_AF-A0A9P0F8J1-F1
#
_entry.id   AF-A0A9P0F8J1-F1
#
_cell.length_a   1.000
_cell.length_b   1.000
_cell.length_c   1.000
_cell.angle_alpha   90.00
_cell.angle_beta   90.00
_cell.angle_gamma   90.00
#
_symmetry.space_group_name_H-M   'P 1'
#
loop_
_entity.id
_entity.type
_entity.pdbx_description
1 polymer ?
#
loop_
_entity_poly.entity_id
_entity_poly.type
_entity_poly.pdbx_seq_one_letter_code
_entity_poly.pdbx_strand_id
1 'polypeptide(L)'
;MALLSGIWWHGYTQGAGRSTGRCAATISQLRETFATQEKQRAEQAAQTLNALQQRFTHQVRVAHQAEQDYLTRIEQLRTQTQHLTRRIEDVTQRWLDEKGQPHAVACVFTRGFVQHYNAALGLSDVNGSGIATAAGGLGNAPRSAETTGERHRPSPVTQRDILANITDNGQQCQVWRAQVNGLLDYIEGLIP
;
A
#
# COMPACT_ATOMS: atom_id res chain seq x y z
N MET A 1 -75.63 -59.52 19.15
CA MET A 1 -74.58 -59.22 18.16
C MET A 1 -74.72 -57.83 17.54
N ALA A 2 -75.88 -57.43 17.00
CA ALA A 2 -76.04 -56.13 16.31
C ALA A 2 -75.74 -54.87 17.15
N LEU A 3 -76.12 -54.84 18.44
CA LEU A 3 -75.85 -53.69 19.32
C LEU A 3 -74.34 -53.44 19.56
N LEU A 4 -73.56 -54.52 19.71
CA LEU A 4 -72.10 -54.42 19.91
C LEU A 4 -71.41 -53.91 18.64
N SER A 5 -71.87 -54.35 17.47
CA SER A 5 -71.38 -53.89 16.17
C SER A 5 -71.65 -52.40 15.93
N GLY A 6 -72.83 -51.90 16.35
CA GLY A 6 -73.18 -50.48 16.23
C GLY A 6 -72.34 -49.56 17.13
N ILE A 7 -72.09 -49.95 18.38
CA ILE A 7 -71.22 -49.22 19.31
C ILE A 7 -69.78 -49.19 18.79
N TRP A 8 -69.29 -50.31 18.27
CA TRP A 8 -67.96 -50.40 17.67
C TRP A 8 -67.81 -49.50 16.44
N TRP A 9 -68.76 -49.52 15.52
CA TRP A 9 -68.75 -48.66 14.32
C TRP A 9 -68.81 -47.17 14.67
N HIS A 10 -69.62 -46.79 15.66
CA HIS A 10 -69.72 -45.40 16.11
C HIS A 10 -68.44 -44.92 16.78
N GLY A 11 -67.81 -45.76 17.62
CA GLY A 11 -66.52 -45.46 18.22
C GLY A 11 -65.39 -45.37 17.18
N TYR A 12 -65.37 -46.28 16.20
CA TYR A 12 -64.38 -46.28 15.12
C TYR A 12 -64.47 -45.02 14.25
N THR A 13 -65.68 -44.66 13.80
CA THR A 13 -65.90 -43.48 12.95
C THR A 13 -65.61 -42.17 13.69
N GLN A 14 -66.03 -42.05 14.96
CA GLN A 14 -65.65 -40.90 15.79
C GLN A 14 -64.14 -40.83 16.04
N GLY A 15 -63.50 -41.97 16.31
CA GLY A 15 -62.06 -42.05 16.54
C GLY A 15 -61.26 -41.66 15.29
N ALA A 16 -61.63 -42.20 14.13
CA ALA A 16 -61.04 -41.87 12.84
C ALA A 16 -61.21 -40.38 12.52
N GLY A 17 -62.42 -39.83 12.66
CA GLY A 17 -62.68 -38.40 12.42
C GLY A 17 -61.86 -37.48 13.35
N ARG A 18 -61.79 -37.81 14.65
CA ARG A 18 -60.97 -37.06 15.62
C ARG A 18 -59.48 -37.15 15.31
N SER A 19 -58.99 -38.32 14.91
CA SER A 19 -57.59 -38.53 14.53
C SER A 19 -57.21 -37.72 13.29
N THR A 20 -58.05 -37.78 12.24
CA THR A 20 -57.84 -37.02 11.00
C THR A 20 -57.87 -35.51 11.25
N GLY A 21 -58.82 -35.02 12.06
CA GLY A 21 -58.90 -33.61 12.42
C GLY A 21 -57.67 -33.12 13.21
N ARG A 22 -57.20 -33.91 14.18
CA ARG A 22 -55.97 -33.60 14.93
C ARG A 22 -54.74 -33.62 14.03
N CYS A 23 -54.62 -34.62 13.14
CA CYS A 23 -53.52 -34.70 12.19
C CYS A 23 -53.48 -33.48 11.26
N ALA A 24 -54.62 -33.09 10.69
CA ALA A 24 -54.71 -31.90 9.84
C ALA A 24 -54.32 -30.61 10.58
N ALA A 25 -54.79 -30.44 11.83
CA ALA A 25 -54.43 -29.31 12.66
C ALA A 25 -52.92 -29.26 12.97
N THR A 26 -52.32 -30.40 13.36
CA THR A 26 -50.89 -30.50 13.62
C THR A 26 -50.06 -30.21 12.37
N ILE A 27 -50.47 -30.71 11.20
CA ILE A 27 -49.78 -30.44 9.92
C ILE A 27 -49.87 -28.95 9.57
N SER A 28 -51.04 -28.31 9.75
CA SER A 28 -51.19 -26.87 9.50
C SER A 28 -50.25 -26.06 10.40
N GLN A 29 -50.25 -26.37 11.69
CA GLN A 29 -49.38 -25.71 12.66
C GLN A 29 -47.90 -25.91 12.34
N LEU A 30 -47.50 -27.12 11.93
CA LEU A 30 -46.12 -27.41 11.54
C LEU A 30 -45.72 -26.62 10.27
N ARG A 31 -46.63 -26.47 9.31
CA ARG A 31 -46.37 -25.66 8.10
C ARG A 31 -46.23 -24.18 8.42
N GLU A 32 -47.08 -23.63 9.26
CA GLU A 32 -47.03 -22.23 9.67
C GLU A 32 -45.75 -21.91 10.45
N THR A 33 -45.38 -22.78 11.40
CA THR A 33 -44.13 -22.63 12.16
C THR A 33 -42.92 -22.73 11.26
N PHE A 34 -42.89 -23.71 10.33
CA PHE A 34 -41.82 -23.83 9.34
C PHE A 34 -41.73 -22.60 8.43
N ALA A 35 -42.85 -22.12 7.89
CA ALA A 35 -42.89 -20.92 7.05
C ALA A 35 -42.39 -19.67 7.80
N THR A 36 -42.75 -19.54 9.08
CA THR A 36 -42.27 -18.44 9.93
C THR A 36 -40.77 -18.53 10.17
N GLN A 37 -40.25 -19.74 10.45
CA GLN A 37 -38.82 -19.96 10.66
C GLN A 37 -38.01 -19.68 9.38
N GLU A 38 -38.47 -20.15 8.23
CA GLU A 38 -37.82 -19.89 6.94
C GLU A 38 -37.82 -18.40 6.61
N LYS A 39 -38.94 -17.70 6.86
CA LYS A 39 -39.00 -16.24 6.72
C LYS A 39 -37.99 -15.54 7.63
N GLN A 40 -37.92 -15.90 8.90
CA GLN A 40 -36.96 -15.32 9.85
C GLN A 40 -35.51 -15.59 9.43
N ARG A 41 -35.20 -16.80 8.95
CA ARG A 41 -33.87 -17.13 8.42
C ARG A 41 -33.52 -16.29 7.19
N ALA A 42 -34.47 -16.13 6.26
CA ALA A 42 -34.27 -15.31 5.07
C ALA A 42 -34.04 -13.83 5.42
N GLU A 43 -34.79 -13.29 6.38
CA GLU A 43 -34.61 -11.92 6.86
C GLU A 43 -33.24 -11.71 7.54
N GLN A 44 -32.82 -12.65 8.40
CA GLN A 44 -31.50 -12.61 9.03
C GLN A 44 -30.36 -12.72 8.00
N ALA A 45 -30.50 -13.61 7.01
CA ALA A 45 -29.56 -13.75 5.92
C ALA A 45 -29.46 -12.47 5.08
N ALA A 46 -30.61 -11.83 4.78
CA ALA A 46 -30.65 -10.56 4.06
C ALA A 46 -30.00 -9.42 4.84
N GLN A 47 -30.23 -9.33 6.15
CA GLN A 47 -29.58 -8.33 7.02
C GLN A 47 -28.06 -8.52 7.05
N THR A 48 -27.62 -9.78 7.18
CA THR A 48 -26.19 -10.12 7.19
C THR A 48 -25.54 -9.78 5.85
N LEU A 49 -26.19 -10.12 4.74
CA LEU A 49 -25.70 -9.81 3.39
C LEU A 49 -25.60 -8.30 3.18
N ASN A 50 -26.60 -7.53 3.60
CA ASN A 50 -26.58 -6.07 3.51
C ASN A 50 -25.42 -5.46 4.32
N ALA A 51 -25.19 -5.93 5.55
CA ALA A 51 -24.08 -5.46 6.37
C ALA A 51 -22.71 -5.78 5.74
N LEU A 52 -22.55 -6.98 5.18
CA LEU A 52 -21.34 -7.37 4.45
C LEU A 52 -21.14 -6.52 3.19
N GLN A 53 -22.21 -6.27 2.43
CA GLN A 53 -22.16 -5.44 1.23
C GLN A 53 -21.77 -3.99 1.55
N GLN A 54 -22.34 -3.41 2.61
CA GLN A 54 -22.01 -2.06 3.06
C GLN A 54 -20.54 -1.97 3.48
N ARG A 55 -20.07 -2.93 4.28
CA ARG A 55 -18.66 -3.01 4.70
C ARG A 55 -17.73 -3.15 3.49
N PHE A 56 -18.04 -4.06 2.57
CA PHE A 56 -17.24 -4.26 1.36
C PHE A 56 -17.19 -2.99 0.49
N THR A 57 -18.34 -2.34 0.28
CA THR A 57 -18.42 -1.10 -0.51
C THR A 57 -17.62 0.03 0.14
N HIS A 58 -17.66 0.14 1.46
CA HIS A 58 -16.84 1.10 2.21
C HIS A 58 -15.35 0.81 2.03
N GLN A 59 -14.92 -0.43 2.23
CA GLN A 59 -13.53 -0.85 2.07
C GLN A 59 -13.00 -0.58 0.65
N VAL A 60 -13.78 -0.89 -0.38
CA VAL A 60 -13.41 -0.61 -1.78
C VAL A 60 -13.27 0.89 -2.04
N ARG A 61 -14.18 1.72 -1.51
CA ARG A 61 -14.12 3.17 -1.67
C ARG A 61 -12.87 3.76 -1.03
N VAL A 62 -12.60 3.39 0.22
CA VAL A 62 -11.42 3.85 0.95
C VAL A 62 -10.14 3.42 0.23
N ALA A 63 -10.07 2.15 -0.21
CA ALA A 63 -8.92 1.64 -0.94
C ALA A 63 -8.63 2.45 -2.21
N HIS A 64 -9.66 2.73 -3.01
CA HIS A 64 -9.51 3.55 -4.21
C HIS A 64 -9.10 4.99 -3.90
N GLN A 65 -9.62 5.58 -2.82
CA GLN A 65 -9.25 6.93 -2.44
C GLN A 65 -7.78 7.00 -2.03
N ALA A 66 -7.31 6.09 -1.17
CA ALA A 66 -5.91 6.03 -0.74
C ALA A 66 -4.95 5.84 -1.94
N GLU A 67 -5.33 5.00 -2.91
CA GLU A 67 -4.58 4.81 -4.15
C GLU A 67 -4.50 6.10 -4.98
N GLN A 68 -5.61 6.80 -5.17
CA GLN A 68 -5.67 8.07 -5.92
C GLN A 68 -4.81 9.16 -5.27
N ASP A 69 -4.90 9.29 -3.94
CA ASP A 69 -4.13 10.26 -3.17
C ASP A 69 -2.63 9.96 -3.25
N TYR A 70 -2.25 8.68 -3.17
CA TYR A 70 -0.88 8.23 -3.36
C TYR A 70 -0.35 8.58 -4.76
N LEU A 71 -1.08 8.19 -5.83
CA LEU A 71 -0.65 8.45 -7.21
C LEU A 71 -0.51 9.95 -7.50
N THR A 72 -1.45 10.77 -6.99
CA THR A 72 -1.40 12.23 -7.10
C THR A 72 -0.14 12.80 -6.45
N ARG A 73 0.20 12.31 -5.25
CA ARG A 73 1.40 12.75 -4.53
C ARG A 73 2.68 12.37 -5.27
N ILE A 74 2.75 11.17 -5.85
CA ILE A 74 3.91 10.74 -6.64
C ILE A 74 4.11 11.63 -7.86
N GLU A 75 3.03 12.03 -8.54
CA GLU A 75 3.14 12.88 -9.72
C GLU A 75 3.60 14.31 -9.39
N GLN A 76 3.11 14.86 -8.26
CA GLN A 76 3.59 16.14 -7.73
C GLN A 76 5.09 16.09 -7.41
N LEU A 77 5.56 15.01 -6.77
CA LEU A 77 6.98 14.81 -6.45
C LEU A 77 7.86 14.73 -7.71
N ARG A 78 7.40 14.02 -8.74
CA ARG A 78 8.11 13.96 -10.03
C ARG A 78 8.24 15.33 -10.66
N THR A 79 7.15 16.09 -10.71
CA THR A 79 7.14 17.44 -11.29
C THR A 79 8.08 18.38 -10.55
N GLN A 80 8.05 18.35 -9.22
CA GLN A 80 8.95 19.15 -8.38
C GLN A 80 10.42 18.77 -8.60
N THR A 81 10.72 17.48 -8.68
CA THR A 81 12.09 17.00 -8.88
C THR A 81 12.62 17.41 -10.25
N GLN A 82 11.82 17.28 -11.32
CA GLN A 82 12.18 17.78 -12.65
C GLN A 82 12.49 19.29 -12.66
N HIS A 83 11.80 20.08 -11.84
CA HIS A 83 12.10 21.50 -11.69
C HIS A 83 13.42 21.74 -10.95
N LEU A 84 13.68 20.97 -9.89
CA LEU A 84 14.96 21.03 -9.17
C LEU A 84 16.14 20.63 -10.07
N THR A 85 16.04 19.52 -10.80
CA THR A 85 17.08 19.05 -11.73
C THR A 85 17.43 20.11 -12.76
N ARG A 86 16.44 20.84 -13.31
CA ARG A 86 16.68 21.95 -14.24
C ARG A 86 17.45 23.10 -13.59
N ARG A 87 17.21 23.39 -12.31
CA ARG A 87 17.90 24.46 -11.56
C ARG A 87 19.32 24.08 -11.16
N ILE A 88 19.64 22.79 -11.00
CA ILE A 88 20.99 22.32 -10.66
C ILE A 88 22.01 22.84 -11.67
N GLU A 89 21.69 22.81 -12.97
CA GLU A 89 22.57 23.34 -14.02
C GLU A 89 22.84 24.83 -13.82
N ASP A 90 21.81 25.63 -13.55
CA ASP A 90 21.95 27.09 -13.41
C ASP A 90 22.79 27.48 -12.17
N VAL A 91 22.59 26.79 -11.04
CA VAL A 91 23.25 27.13 -9.77
C VAL A 91 24.68 26.58 -9.62
N THR A 92 25.12 25.68 -10.51
CA THR A 92 26.46 25.06 -10.42
C THR A 92 27.45 25.59 -11.45
N GLN A 93 26.99 26.31 -12.48
CA GLN A 93 27.86 26.82 -13.55
C GLN A 93 28.48 28.18 -13.23
N ARG A 94 27.75 29.07 -12.54
CA ARG A 94 28.17 30.46 -12.31
C ARG A 94 27.63 31.02 -11.00
N TRP A 95 28.39 31.91 -10.38
CA TRP A 95 27.91 32.76 -9.28
C TRP A 95 28.01 34.23 -9.65
N LEU A 96 27.13 35.06 -9.08
CA LEU A 96 27.14 36.51 -9.27
C LEU A 96 27.74 37.17 -8.03
N ASP A 97 28.65 38.12 -8.23
CA ASP A 97 29.15 38.94 -7.12
C ASP A 97 28.15 40.05 -6.72
N GLU A 98 28.50 40.83 -5.70
CA GLU A 98 27.69 41.94 -5.19
C GLU A 98 27.40 43.01 -6.26
N LYS A 99 28.16 43.03 -7.35
CA LYS A 99 28.00 43.94 -8.50
C LYS A 99 27.28 43.29 -9.68
N GLY A 100 26.82 42.04 -9.52
CA GLY A 100 26.12 41.27 -10.54
C GLY A 100 27.02 40.72 -11.66
N GLN A 101 28.34 40.66 -11.46
CA GLN A 101 29.26 40.09 -12.46
C GLN A 101 29.35 38.56 -12.30
N PRO A 102 29.28 37.80 -13.41
CA PRO A 102 29.35 36.34 -13.38
C PRO A 102 30.79 35.83 -13.23
N HIS A 103 30.97 34.86 -12.33
CA HIS A 103 32.23 34.18 -12.06
C HIS A 103 32.03 32.67 -12.14
N ALA A 104 33.04 31.94 -12.64
CA ALA A 104 33.01 30.49 -12.68
C ALA A 104 33.09 29.90 -11.25
N VAL A 105 32.32 28.84 -11.01
CA VAL A 105 32.39 28.11 -9.74
C VAL A 105 33.55 27.11 -9.80
N ALA A 106 34.55 27.30 -8.94
CA ALA A 106 35.64 26.34 -8.76
C ALA A 106 35.39 25.51 -7.49
N CYS A 107 34.87 24.29 -7.67
CA CYS A 107 34.69 23.32 -6.59
C CYS A 107 35.43 22.03 -6.93
N VAL A 108 36.41 21.65 -6.12
CA VAL A 108 37.20 20.42 -6.30
C VAL A 108 36.95 19.52 -5.10
N PHE A 109 36.39 18.34 -5.35
CA PHE A 109 36.31 17.29 -4.35
C PHE A 109 37.55 16.40 -4.42
N THR A 110 38.02 15.96 -3.26
CA THR A 110 39.10 14.96 -3.20
C THR A 110 38.51 13.55 -3.36
N ARG A 111 39.34 12.58 -3.78
CA ARG A 111 38.93 11.17 -3.81
C ARG A 111 38.47 10.67 -2.45
N GLY A 112 39.13 11.10 -1.37
CA GLY A 112 38.73 10.81 0.00
C GLY A 112 37.36 11.35 0.41
N PHE A 113 37.03 12.56 -0.04
CA PHE A 113 35.70 13.11 0.17
C PHE A 113 34.64 12.22 -0.48
N VAL A 114 34.83 11.85 -1.75
CA VAL A 114 33.88 11.01 -2.49
C VAL A 114 33.80 9.60 -1.89
N GLN A 115 34.91 9.04 -1.43
CA GLN A 115 34.92 7.76 -0.73
C GLN A 115 34.06 7.82 0.54
N HIS A 116 34.22 8.86 1.37
CA HIS A 116 33.40 9.04 2.58
C HIS A 116 31.92 9.31 2.25
N TYR A 117 31.65 10.09 1.20
CA TYR A 117 30.30 10.34 0.71
C TYR A 117 29.60 9.04 0.28
N ASN A 118 30.26 8.21 -0.52
CA ASN A 118 29.74 6.92 -0.96
C ASN A 118 29.56 5.94 0.21
N ALA A 119 30.48 5.93 1.17
CA ALA A 119 30.35 5.12 2.39
C ALA A 119 29.12 5.53 3.22
N ALA A 120 28.83 6.84 3.34
CA ALA A 120 27.63 7.33 4.01
C ALA A 120 26.33 6.92 3.31
N LEU A 121 26.38 6.72 1.98
CA LEU A 121 25.27 6.17 1.18
C LEU A 121 25.21 4.63 1.21
N GLY A 122 26.08 3.97 1.97
CA GLY A 122 26.16 2.51 2.04
C GLY A 122 26.76 1.83 0.82
N LEU A 123 27.42 2.59 -0.07
CA LEU A 123 28.01 2.10 -1.33
C LEU A 123 29.45 1.57 -1.17
N SER A 124 29.96 1.47 0.06
CA SER A 124 31.31 0.98 0.35
C SER A 124 31.29 0.04 1.54
N ASP A 125 32.04 -1.06 1.43
CA ASP A 125 32.39 -1.88 2.60
C ASP A 125 33.33 -1.07 3.52
N VAL A 126 33.24 -1.28 4.83
CA VAL A 126 33.96 -0.55 5.91
C VAL A 126 35.49 -0.58 5.72
N ASN A 127 35.99 -1.40 4.80
CA ASN A 127 37.40 -1.61 4.47
C ASN A 127 37.88 -0.87 3.21
N GLY A 128 37.12 0.09 2.67
CA GLY A 128 37.61 1.04 1.65
C GLY A 128 37.61 0.54 0.21
N SER A 129 37.02 -0.62 -0.08
CA SER A 129 36.72 -1.04 -1.45
C SER A 129 35.47 -0.32 -1.94
N GLY A 130 35.63 0.95 -2.32
CA GLY A 130 34.54 1.76 -2.87
C GLY A 130 34.14 1.25 -4.26
N ILE A 131 32.85 0.99 -4.46
CA ILE A 131 32.27 0.83 -5.79
C ILE A 131 32.36 2.21 -6.45
N ALA A 132 33.25 2.34 -7.44
CA ALA A 132 33.22 3.47 -8.36
C ALA A 132 31.86 3.40 -9.07
N THR A 133 30.96 4.35 -8.78
CA THR A 133 29.77 4.56 -9.59
C THR A 133 30.24 4.85 -11.01
N ALA A 134 30.01 3.87 -11.89
CA ALA A 134 30.48 3.83 -13.25
C ALA A 134 29.85 4.97 -14.07
N ALA A 135 30.64 6.00 -14.36
CA ALA A 135 30.59 6.59 -15.68
C ALA A 135 31.05 5.50 -16.66
N GLY A 136 30.22 5.19 -17.67
CA GLY A 136 30.36 4.01 -18.52
C GLY A 136 31.78 3.73 -19.01
N GLY A 137 32.21 2.47 -18.86
CA GLY A 137 33.51 2.00 -19.35
C GLY A 137 34.00 0.76 -18.60
N LEU A 138 34.20 -0.32 -19.35
CA LEU A 138 34.60 -1.66 -18.94
C LEU A 138 35.78 -1.71 -17.95
N GLY A 139 35.62 -2.58 -16.93
CA GLY A 139 36.67 -3.35 -16.25
C GLY A 139 37.68 -2.57 -15.41
N ASN A 140 37.81 -2.91 -14.12
CA ASN A 140 39.12 -2.86 -13.48
C ASN A 140 39.21 -3.72 -12.21
N ALA A 141 40.38 -4.35 -12.09
CA ALA A 141 40.87 -5.26 -11.06
C ALA A 141 40.83 -4.67 -9.63
N PRO A 142 40.91 -5.49 -8.56
CA PRO A 142 40.82 -5.01 -7.18
C PRO A 142 41.99 -4.06 -6.89
N ARG A 143 41.67 -2.82 -6.53
CA ARG A 143 42.67 -1.76 -6.34
C ARG A 143 43.21 -1.82 -4.91
N SER A 144 44.53 -1.95 -4.78
CA SER A 144 45.28 -1.96 -3.53
C SER A 144 44.99 -0.73 -2.66
N ALA A 145 45.13 -0.89 -1.33
CA ALA A 145 44.93 0.14 -0.32
C ALA A 145 45.51 1.49 -0.73
N GLU A 146 44.64 2.50 -0.85
CA GLU A 146 45.01 3.85 -1.27
C GLU A 146 46.02 4.45 -0.27
N THR A 147 47.18 4.88 -0.77
CA THR A 147 48.15 5.64 0.03
C THR A 147 47.55 6.98 0.47
N THR A 148 47.98 7.55 1.60
CA THR A 148 47.48 8.84 2.11
C THR A 148 47.52 9.97 1.06
N GLY A 149 48.47 9.93 0.13
CA GLY A 149 48.55 10.87 -0.99
C GLY A 149 47.49 10.68 -2.08
N GLU A 150 46.99 9.46 -2.31
CA GLU A 150 45.91 9.21 -3.28
C GLU A 150 44.57 9.81 -2.82
N ARG A 151 44.30 9.80 -1.52
CA ARG A 151 43.08 10.34 -0.93
C ARG A 151 42.88 11.84 -1.21
N HIS A 152 43.97 12.60 -1.25
CA HIS A 152 43.95 14.06 -1.46
C HIS A 152 43.94 14.46 -2.95
N ARG A 153 44.06 13.50 -3.88
CA ARG A 153 43.98 13.78 -5.31
C ARG A 153 42.57 14.27 -5.69
N PRO A 154 42.44 15.13 -6.70
CA PRO A 154 41.14 15.54 -7.21
C PRO A 154 40.35 14.34 -7.73
N SER A 155 39.06 14.34 -7.41
CA SER A 155 38.06 13.42 -7.94
C SER A 155 37.43 14.02 -9.20
N PRO A 156 37.01 13.20 -10.18
CA PRO A 156 36.23 13.69 -11.32
C PRO A 156 34.80 14.10 -10.96
N VAL A 157 34.32 13.77 -9.74
CA VAL A 157 32.98 14.15 -9.27
C VAL A 157 32.86 15.66 -9.14
N THR A 158 31.77 16.20 -9.67
CA THR A 158 31.48 17.63 -9.70
C THR A 158 30.44 18.02 -8.65
N GLN A 159 30.28 19.34 -8.38
CA GLN A 159 29.21 19.85 -7.52
C GLN A 159 27.82 19.48 -8.04
N ARG A 160 27.66 19.47 -9.37
CA ARG A 160 26.44 19.02 -10.03
C ARG A 160 26.11 17.57 -9.67
N ASP A 161 27.10 16.68 -9.70
CA ASP A 161 26.89 15.25 -9.39
C ASP A 161 26.40 15.04 -7.95
N ILE A 162 27.03 15.74 -6.98
CA ILE A 162 26.62 15.68 -5.57
C ILE A 162 25.22 16.25 -5.38
N LEU A 163 24.92 17.40 -5.98
CA LEU A 163 23.61 18.04 -5.83
C LEU A 163 22.50 17.24 -6.52
N ALA A 164 22.78 16.64 -7.67
CA ALA A 164 21.87 15.73 -8.36
C ALA A 164 21.58 14.51 -7.48
N ASN A 165 22.62 13.87 -6.95
CA ASN A 165 22.45 12.71 -6.08
C ASN A 165 21.64 13.02 -4.80
N ILE A 166 21.88 14.15 -4.14
CA ILE A 166 21.10 14.57 -2.97
C ILE A 166 19.64 14.87 -3.35
N THR A 167 19.42 15.47 -4.53
CA THR A 167 18.07 15.76 -5.03
C THR A 167 17.30 14.47 -5.31
N ASP A 168 17.92 13.51 -5.99
CA ASP A 168 17.32 12.21 -6.31
C ASP A 168 17.05 11.40 -5.05
N ASN A 169 17.99 11.35 -4.09
CA ASN A 169 17.79 10.73 -2.79
C ASN A 169 16.69 11.43 -1.98
N GLY A 170 16.61 12.76 -2.05
CA GLY A 170 15.55 13.54 -1.43
C GLY A 170 14.17 13.20 -2.01
N GLN A 171 14.07 13.05 -3.33
CA GLN A 171 12.86 12.57 -4.00
C GLN A 171 12.49 11.16 -3.51
N GLN A 172 13.46 10.24 -3.48
CA GLN A 172 13.23 8.85 -3.05
C GLN A 172 12.73 8.78 -1.59
N CYS A 173 13.32 9.57 -0.68
CA CYS A 173 12.85 9.68 0.69
C CYS A 173 11.40 10.18 0.78
N GLN A 174 11.01 11.14 -0.06
CA GLN A 174 9.64 11.65 -0.10
C GLN A 174 8.66 10.62 -0.69
N VAL A 175 9.07 9.85 -1.69
CA VAL A 175 8.30 8.71 -2.23
C VAL A 175 8.07 7.65 -1.16
N TRP A 176 9.10 7.24 -0.43
CA TRP A 176 8.94 6.27 0.66
C TRP A 176 8.02 6.77 1.76
N ARG A 177 8.12 8.06 2.14
CA ARG A 177 7.19 8.66 3.09
C ARG A 177 5.76 8.65 2.57
N ALA A 178 5.55 8.94 1.29
CA ALA A 178 4.23 8.87 0.67
C ALA A 178 3.68 7.44 0.64
N GLN A 179 4.51 6.42 0.39
CA GLN A 179 4.11 5.01 0.44
C GLN A 179 3.70 4.60 1.85
N VAL A 180 4.51 4.90 2.86
CA VAL A 180 4.19 4.56 4.26
C VAL A 180 2.90 5.23 4.70
N ASN A 181 2.73 6.52 4.39
CA ASN A 181 1.50 7.23 4.73
C ASN A 181 0.30 6.67 3.97
N GLY A 182 0.42 6.36 2.68
CA GLY A 182 -0.67 5.75 1.92
C GLY A 182 -1.07 4.37 2.45
N LEU A 183 -0.12 3.58 2.96
CA LEU A 183 -0.41 2.31 3.63
C LEU A 183 -1.11 2.53 4.97
N LEU A 184 -0.72 3.56 5.74
CA LEU A 184 -1.41 3.92 6.98
C LEU A 184 -2.84 4.37 6.71
N ASP A 185 -3.05 5.28 5.74
CA ASP A 185 -4.37 5.76 5.33
C ASP A 185 -5.27 4.60 4.88
N TYR A 186 -4.70 3.66 4.11
CA TYR A 186 -5.38 2.43 3.71
C TYR A 186 -5.79 1.58 4.93
N ILE A 187 -4.87 1.30 5.85
CA ILE A 187 -5.15 0.45 7.02
C ILE A 187 -6.17 1.11 7.96
N GLU A 188 -5.99 2.39 8.26
CA GLU A 188 -6.89 3.15 9.15
C GLU A 188 -8.30 3.21 8.58
N GLY A 189 -8.45 3.46 7.28
CA GLY A 189 -9.78 3.51 6.66
C GLY A 189 -10.44 2.14 6.46
N LEU A 190 -9.74 1.02 6.65
CA LEU A 190 -10.35 -0.32 6.65
C LEU A 190 -11.00 -0.69 7.99
N ILE A 191 -10.65 0.02 9.06
CA ILE A 191 -11.22 -0.17 10.40
C ILE A 191 -12.50 0.68 10.47
N PRO A 192 -13.69 0.06 10.67
CA PRO A 192 -14.96 0.77 10.73
C PRO A 192 -15.13 1.60 12.00
#